data_AF-A0A947DEJ5-F1
#
_entry.id   AF-A0A947DEJ5-F1
#
_cell.length_a   1.000
_cell.length_b   1.000
_cell.length_c   1.000
_cell.angle_alpha   90.00
_cell.angle_beta   90.00
_cell.angle_gamma   90.00
#
_symmetry.space_group_name_H-M   'P 1'
#
loop_
_entity.id
_entity.type
_entity.pdbx_description
1 polymer ?
#
loop_
_entity_poly.entity_id
_entity_poly.type
_entity_poly.pdbx_seq_one_letter_code
_entity_poly.pdbx_strand_id
1 'polypeptide(L)'
;MPTDNPLTNESERPLVVWLIQGYLLFLCLGTLFSMGLSYQFCATPDLVESCWSQAFILQLLLSVIVLTIQLWLLYGLEKGLPYARWLIGILMIAVAVTNIDDMHYIQLIFRAMEPGKGLHTPPYDCWQPENLWNNVVIFCGYNSYAQLARKVLWELLILGLQIFPGVWLVASRSSRRYFASKVHQ
;
A
#
# COMPACT_ATOMS: atom_id res chain seq x y z
N MET A 1 -11.43 -35.05 38.13
CA MET A 1 -11.10 -33.63 38.37
C MET A 1 -11.33 -32.88 37.06
N PRO A 2 -12.47 -32.21 36.88
CA PRO A 2 -12.65 -31.28 35.78
C PRO A 2 -11.95 -29.97 36.16
N THR A 3 -10.87 -29.63 35.50
CA THR A 3 -10.34 -28.26 35.51
C THR A 3 -11.08 -27.47 34.45
N ASP A 4 -12.25 -26.96 34.85
CA ASP A 4 -12.84 -25.79 34.22
C ASP A 4 -11.84 -24.64 34.38
N ASN A 5 -11.20 -24.22 33.29
CA ASN A 5 -10.63 -22.89 33.22
C ASN A 5 -11.65 -22.00 32.50
N PRO A 6 -12.34 -21.11 33.23
CA PRO A 6 -13.39 -20.27 32.69
C PRO A 6 -12.78 -19.10 31.91
N LEU A 7 -13.42 -18.75 30.80
CA LEU A 7 -13.63 -17.37 30.36
C LEU A 7 -12.45 -16.41 30.55
N THR A 8 -11.47 -16.44 29.65
CA THR A 8 -10.65 -15.25 29.37
C THR A 8 -10.73 -14.92 27.89
N ASN A 9 -11.62 -13.97 27.61
CA ASN A 9 -11.66 -13.09 26.44
C ASN A 9 -12.20 -13.65 25.11
N GLU A 10 -13.43 -14.20 25.09
CA GLU A 10 -14.19 -14.38 23.84
C GLU A 10 -14.65 -13.05 23.20
N SER A 11 -14.47 -11.90 23.85
CA SER A 11 -14.89 -10.58 23.34
C SER A 11 -13.75 -9.63 22.97
N GLU A 12 -12.48 -10.00 23.19
CA GLU A 12 -11.38 -9.08 22.95
C GLU A 12 -11.03 -9.08 21.45
N ARG A 13 -11.19 -7.92 20.81
CA ARG A 13 -10.87 -7.77 19.38
C ARG A 13 -9.39 -8.11 19.17
N PRO A 14 -9.04 -9.04 18.27
CA PRO A 14 -7.65 -9.43 18.08
C PRO A 14 -6.82 -8.24 17.58
N LEU A 15 -5.56 -8.15 18.02
CA LEU A 15 -4.66 -7.03 17.68
C LEU A 15 -4.54 -6.78 16.17
N VAL A 16 -4.60 -7.83 15.36
CA VAL A 16 -4.58 -7.73 13.89
C VAL A 16 -5.76 -6.92 13.34
N VAL A 17 -6.94 -7.03 13.95
CA VAL A 17 -8.12 -6.24 13.57
C VAL A 17 -7.90 -4.77 13.90
N TRP A 18 -7.30 -4.46 15.06
CA TRP A 18 -6.94 -3.09 15.43
C TRP A 18 -5.93 -2.46 14.47
N LEU A 19 -4.87 -3.20 14.11
CA LEU A 19 -3.87 -2.72 13.15
C LEU A 19 -4.49 -2.42 11.79
N ILE A 20 -5.38 -3.28 11.30
CA ILE A 20 -6.06 -3.09 10.02
C ILE A 20 -7.08 -1.95 10.09
N GLN A 21 -7.82 -1.81 11.18
CA GLN A 21 -8.71 -0.67 11.40
C GLN A 21 -7.92 0.64 11.37
N GLY A 22 -6.79 0.71 12.10
CA GLY A 22 -5.90 1.87 12.08
C GLY A 22 -5.36 2.17 10.68
N TYR A 23 -4.94 1.14 9.94
CA TYR A 23 -4.46 1.30 8.57
C TYR A 23 -5.55 1.80 7.62
N LEU A 24 -6.75 1.22 7.67
CA LEU A 24 -7.88 1.66 6.85
C LEU A 24 -8.30 3.10 7.20
N LEU A 25 -8.30 3.48 8.48
CA LEU A 25 -8.55 4.86 8.89
C LEU A 25 -7.48 5.82 8.36
N PHE A 26 -6.21 5.41 8.40
CA PHE A 26 -5.12 6.20 7.81
C PHE A 26 -5.31 6.38 6.30
N LEU A 27 -5.72 5.34 5.57
CA LEU A 27 -6.05 5.45 4.14
C LEU A 27 -7.26 6.37 3.88
N CYS A 28 -8.31 6.29 4.70
CA CYS A 28 -9.46 7.19 4.61
C CYS A 28 -9.04 8.66 4.82
N LEU A 29 -8.20 8.93 5.81
CA LEU A 29 -7.69 10.28 6.06
C LEU A 29 -6.80 10.76 4.92
N GLY A 30 -5.93 9.91 4.39
CA GLY A 30 -5.08 10.23 3.24
C GLY A 30 -5.87 10.56 1.98
N THR A 31 -6.92 9.78 1.68
CA THR A 31 -7.81 10.04 0.54
C THR A 31 -8.61 11.33 0.70
N LEU A 32 -9.16 11.59 1.90
CA LEU A 32 -9.83 12.86 2.21
C LEU A 32 -8.89 14.06 2.07
N PHE A 33 -7.66 13.93 2.58
CA PHE A 33 -6.65 14.98 2.47
C PHE A 33 -6.27 15.24 1.01
N SER A 34 -6.06 14.17 0.22
CA SER A 34 -5.79 14.29 -1.22
C SER A 34 -6.94 14.96 -1.96
N MET A 35 -8.20 14.60 -1.67
CA MET A 35 -9.37 15.26 -2.27
C MET A 35 -9.44 16.74 -1.87
N GLY A 36 -9.14 17.07 -0.60
CA GLY A 36 -9.08 18.44 -0.12
C GLY A 36 -8.02 19.27 -0.82
N LEU A 37 -6.82 18.71 -1.04
CA LEU A 37 -5.77 19.38 -1.81
C LEU A 37 -6.18 19.60 -3.25
N SER A 38 -6.72 18.57 -3.93
CA SER A 38 -7.22 18.70 -5.30
C SER A 38 -8.28 19.79 -5.43
N TYR A 39 -9.18 19.91 -4.44
CA TYR A 39 -10.17 20.98 -4.41
C TYR A 39 -9.55 22.37 -4.21
N GLN A 40 -8.56 22.50 -3.31
CA GLN A 40 -7.84 23.76 -3.07
C GLN A 40 -7.09 24.24 -4.31
N PHE A 41 -6.42 23.34 -5.03
CA PHE A 41 -5.78 23.67 -6.31
C PHE A 41 -6.80 24.19 -7.33
N CYS A 42 -8.02 23.65 -7.33
CA CYS A 42 -9.10 24.13 -8.20
C CYS A 42 -9.76 25.43 -7.78
N ALA A 43 -9.57 25.88 -6.54
CA ALA A 43 -10.01 27.20 -6.09
C ALA A 43 -9.04 28.32 -6.48
N THR A 44 -7.84 27.99 -6.95
CA THR A 44 -6.87 29.00 -7.41
C THR A 44 -7.22 29.49 -8.83
N PRO A 45 -7.27 30.82 -9.05
CA PRO A 45 -7.78 31.41 -10.28
C PRO A 45 -6.98 31.05 -11.55
N ASP A 46 -5.71 30.68 -11.39
CA ASP A 46 -4.81 30.37 -12.51
C ASP A 46 -4.99 28.94 -13.07
N LEU A 47 -5.69 28.04 -12.35
CA LEU A 47 -5.82 26.61 -12.73
C LEU A 47 -7.27 26.17 -13.05
N VAL A 48 -8.24 27.09 -13.03
CA VAL A 48 -9.68 26.80 -13.13
C VAL A 48 -10.06 26.05 -14.42
N GLU A 49 -9.42 26.34 -15.56
CA GLU A 49 -9.70 25.64 -16.82
C GLU A 49 -9.27 24.17 -16.81
N SER A 50 -8.24 23.80 -16.03
CA SER A 50 -7.79 22.40 -15.92
C SER A 50 -8.70 21.54 -15.04
N CYS A 51 -9.44 22.17 -14.13
CA CYS A 51 -10.27 21.50 -13.12
C CYS A 51 -11.57 20.92 -13.67
N TRP A 52 -12.04 21.40 -14.81
CA TRP A 52 -13.19 20.84 -15.52
C TRP A 52 -12.78 19.82 -16.59
N SER A 53 -11.52 19.40 -16.61
CA SER A 53 -11.07 18.31 -17.50
C SER A 53 -11.76 16.99 -17.13
N GLN A 54 -12.07 16.19 -18.15
CA GLN A 54 -12.66 14.86 -17.96
C GLN A 54 -11.79 13.95 -17.07
N ALA A 55 -10.47 14.14 -17.12
CA ALA A 55 -9.52 13.41 -16.28
C ALA A 55 -9.69 13.75 -14.79
N PHE A 56 -9.86 15.03 -14.44
CA PHE A 56 -10.06 15.45 -13.06
C PHE A 56 -11.38 14.93 -12.47
N ILE A 57 -12.47 15.01 -13.25
CA ILE A 57 -13.78 14.47 -12.84
C ILE A 57 -13.69 12.96 -12.61
N LEU A 58 -13.03 12.23 -13.50
CA LEU A 58 -12.82 10.79 -13.35
C LEU A 58 -11.98 10.46 -12.11
N GLN A 59 -10.92 11.22 -11.85
CA GLN A 59 -10.06 11.06 -10.68
C GLN A 59 -10.84 11.28 -9.38
N LEU A 60 -11.67 12.32 -9.31
CA LEU A 60 -12.49 12.63 -8.14
C LEU A 60 -13.56 11.57 -7.91
N LEU A 61 -14.20 11.08 -8.98
CA LEU A 61 -15.17 10.00 -8.91
C LEU A 61 -14.52 8.70 -8.42
N LEU A 62 -13.34 8.36 -8.93
CA LEU A 62 -12.56 7.21 -8.45
C LEU A 62 -12.18 7.35 -6.98
N SER A 63 -11.74 8.53 -6.53
CA SER A 63 -11.39 8.74 -5.11
C SER A 63 -12.61 8.59 -4.18
N VAL A 64 -13.79 9.04 -4.61
CA VAL A 64 -15.05 8.83 -3.86
C VAL A 64 -15.41 7.35 -3.80
N ILE A 65 -15.32 6.62 -4.91
CA ILE A 65 -15.56 5.18 -4.94
C ILE A 65 -14.60 4.46 -3.98
N VAL A 66 -13.30 4.78 -4.04
CA VAL A 66 -12.31 4.18 -3.14
C VAL A 66 -12.62 4.47 -1.69
N LEU A 67 -12.98 5.72 -1.33
CA LEU A 67 -13.36 6.09 0.03
C LEU A 67 -14.60 5.31 0.51
N THR A 68 -15.63 5.20 -0.32
CA THR A 68 -16.84 4.43 0.04
C THR A 68 -16.55 2.95 0.27
N ILE A 69 -15.69 2.33 -0.57
CA ILE A 69 -15.25 0.95 -0.37
C ILE A 69 -14.50 0.82 0.96
N GLN A 70 -13.57 1.74 1.28
CA GLN A 70 -12.81 1.72 2.52
C GLN A 70 -13.72 1.83 3.76
N LEU A 71 -14.70 2.75 3.73
CA LEU A 71 -15.69 2.90 4.80
C LEU A 71 -16.57 1.64 4.95
N TRP A 72 -16.98 1.03 3.84
CA TRP A 72 -17.76 -0.22 3.87
C TRP A 72 -16.95 -1.38 4.48
N LEU A 73 -15.65 -1.46 4.20
CA LEU A 73 -14.76 -2.45 4.81
C LEU A 73 -14.52 -2.19 6.29
N LEU A 74 -14.35 -0.92 6.70
CA LEU A 74 -14.27 -0.54 8.12
C LEU A 74 -15.52 -0.97 8.88
N TYR A 75 -16.70 -0.67 8.32
CA TYR A 75 -17.98 -1.10 8.87
C TYR A 75 -18.09 -2.63 8.95
N GLY A 76 -17.73 -3.33 7.87
CA GLY A 76 -17.75 -4.79 7.85
C GLY A 76 -16.78 -5.43 8.87
N LEU A 77 -15.64 -4.79 9.10
CA LEU A 77 -14.66 -5.21 10.09
C LEU A 77 -15.14 -4.97 11.52
N GLU A 78 -15.82 -3.85 11.77
CA GLU A 78 -16.41 -3.51 13.07
C GLU A 78 -17.56 -4.46 13.44
N LYS A 79 -18.44 -4.77 12.48
CA LYS A 79 -19.54 -5.72 12.66
C LYS A 79 -19.09 -7.19 12.68
N GLY A 80 -17.82 -7.46 12.35
CA GLY A 80 -17.30 -8.83 12.34
C GLY A 80 -17.86 -9.69 11.20
N LEU A 81 -18.14 -9.09 10.04
CA LEU A 81 -18.71 -9.80 8.90
C LEU A 81 -17.66 -10.70 8.22
N PRO A 82 -18.00 -11.95 7.85
CA PRO A 82 -17.04 -12.92 7.34
C PRO A 82 -16.47 -12.54 5.95
N TYR A 83 -17.24 -11.80 5.14
CA TYR A 83 -16.78 -11.34 3.83
C TYR A 83 -15.75 -10.21 3.94
N ALA A 84 -15.81 -9.38 4.99
CA ALA A 84 -14.88 -8.27 5.19
C ALA A 84 -13.44 -8.76 5.33
N ARG A 85 -13.25 -9.91 5.98
CA ARG A 85 -11.93 -10.56 6.12
C ARG A 85 -11.27 -10.83 4.77
N TRP A 86 -12.02 -11.37 3.81
CA TRP A 86 -11.50 -11.72 2.49
C TRP A 86 -11.31 -10.49 1.62
N LEU A 87 -12.26 -9.55 1.63
CA LEU A 87 -12.15 -8.33 0.84
C LEU A 87 -10.97 -7.46 1.30
N ILE A 88 -10.72 -7.35 2.61
CA ILE A 88 -9.55 -6.63 3.13
C ILE A 88 -8.26 -7.31 2.69
N GLY A 89 -8.20 -8.64 2.75
CA GLY A 89 -7.02 -9.39 2.28
C GLY A 89 -6.73 -9.13 0.80
N ILE A 90 -7.78 -9.18 -0.04
CA ILE A 90 -7.67 -8.89 -1.48
C ILE A 90 -7.24 -7.43 -1.71
N LEU A 91 -7.85 -6.47 -1.00
CA LEU A 91 -7.52 -5.06 -1.11
C LEU A 91 -6.06 -4.81 -0.75
N MET A 92 -5.56 -5.40 0.33
CA MET A 92 -4.16 -5.22 0.73
C MET A 92 -3.18 -5.80 -0.28
N ILE A 93 -3.50 -6.94 -0.89
CA ILE A 93 -2.70 -7.49 -1.99
C ILE A 93 -2.77 -6.57 -3.21
N ALA A 94 -3.95 -6.08 -3.59
CA ALA A 94 -4.11 -5.19 -4.72
C ALA A 94 -3.32 -3.88 -4.55
N VAL A 95 -3.40 -3.26 -3.38
CA VAL A 95 -2.63 -2.04 -3.04
C VAL A 95 -1.13 -2.33 -3.05
N ALA A 96 -0.70 -3.48 -2.55
CA ALA A 96 0.72 -3.84 -2.60
C ALA A 96 1.19 -4.04 -4.05
N VAL A 97 0.38 -4.67 -4.91
CA VAL A 97 0.69 -4.85 -6.33
C VAL A 97 0.80 -3.50 -7.05
N THR A 98 -0.12 -2.56 -6.81
CA THR A 98 -0.01 -1.22 -7.40
C THR A 98 1.24 -0.48 -6.92
N ASN A 99 1.66 -0.68 -5.67
CA ASN A 99 2.87 -0.05 -5.14
C ASN A 99 4.17 -0.68 -5.70
N ILE A 100 4.13 -1.90 -6.25
CA ILE A 100 5.29 -2.48 -6.94
C ILE A 100 5.67 -1.64 -8.17
N ASP A 101 4.68 -1.04 -8.84
CA ASP A 101 4.93 -0.21 -10.02
C ASP A 101 5.64 1.11 -9.69
N ASP A 102 5.56 1.57 -8.45
CA ASP A 102 6.27 2.76 -7.96
C ASP A 102 7.67 2.42 -7.39
N MET A 103 7.96 1.14 -7.17
CA MET A 103 9.21 0.65 -6.56
C MET A 103 10.31 0.44 -7.60
N HIS A 104 11.12 1.48 -7.79
CA HIS A 104 12.10 1.56 -8.86
C HIS A 104 13.18 0.47 -8.78
N TYR A 105 13.58 0.05 -7.57
CA TYR A 105 14.67 -0.93 -7.42
C TYR A 105 14.19 -2.35 -7.69
N ILE A 106 12.95 -2.66 -7.28
CA ILE A 106 12.30 -3.92 -7.62
C ILE A 106 12.10 -4.03 -9.14
N GLN A 107 11.65 -2.96 -9.81
CA GLN A 107 11.52 -2.95 -11.28
C GLN A 107 12.84 -3.18 -12.02
N LEU A 108 13.95 -2.61 -11.51
CA LEU A 108 15.29 -2.83 -12.06
C LEU A 108 15.66 -4.31 -12.04
N ILE A 109 15.35 -5.02 -10.95
CA ILE A 109 15.60 -6.46 -10.84
C ILE A 109 14.70 -7.26 -11.77
N PHE A 110 13.39 -6.99 -11.79
CA PHE A 110 12.44 -7.72 -12.63
C PHE A 110 12.76 -7.58 -14.13
N ARG A 111 13.09 -6.37 -14.59
CA ARG A 111 13.44 -6.14 -16.00
C ARG A 111 14.83 -6.64 -16.37
N ALA A 112 15.77 -6.73 -15.42
CA ALA A 112 17.06 -7.39 -15.65
C ALA A 112 16.90 -8.90 -15.92
N MET A 113 15.77 -9.50 -15.54
CA MET A 113 15.43 -10.90 -15.85
C MET A 113 14.71 -11.05 -17.21
N GLU A 114 14.23 -9.97 -17.82
CA GLU A 114 13.56 -10.02 -19.12
C GLU A 114 14.59 -10.04 -20.26
N PRO A 115 14.64 -11.10 -21.08
CA PRO A 115 15.57 -11.15 -22.19
C PRO A 115 15.21 -10.10 -23.25
N GLY A 116 16.22 -9.35 -23.72
CA GLY A 116 16.09 -8.43 -24.86
C GLY A 116 15.62 -7.01 -24.55
N LYS A 117 15.36 -6.66 -23.28
CA LYS A 117 15.12 -5.26 -22.88
C LYS A 117 16.43 -4.61 -22.43
N GLY A 118 16.71 -3.40 -22.91
CA GLY A 118 17.87 -2.61 -22.48
C GLY A 118 17.76 -2.26 -20.99
N LEU A 119 18.90 -2.18 -20.28
CA LEU A 119 18.92 -1.73 -18.89
C LEU A 119 18.34 -0.32 -18.81
N HIS A 120 17.36 -0.13 -17.92
CA HIS A 120 16.88 1.21 -17.61
C HIS A 120 18.00 2.05 -16.98
N THR A 121 18.01 3.35 -17.26
CA THR A 121 18.88 4.30 -16.56
C THR A 121 18.59 4.24 -15.07
N PRO A 122 19.58 3.91 -14.23
CA PRO A 122 19.35 3.78 -12.80
C PRO A 122 19.02 5.15 -12.18
N PRO A 123 18.13 5.20 -11.17
CA PRO A 123 17.56 6.44 -10.65
C PRO A 123 18.45 7.21 -9.65
N TYR A 124 19.79 7.13 -9.76
CA TYR A 124 20.71 7.75 -8.76
C TYR A 124 21.68 8.74 -9.37
N ASP A 125 22.23 9.58 -8.48
CA ASP A 125 23.29 10.56 -8.73
C ASP A 125 24.36 9.97 -9.62
N CYS A 126 24.49 10.56 -10.79
CA CYS A 126 25.42 10.08 -11.76
C CYS A 126 26.84 10.48 -11.32
N TRP A 127 27.75 9.53 -11.38
CA TRP A 127 29.13 9.80 -11.00
C TRP A 127 29.76 10.66 -12.10
N GLN A 128 29.90 11.96 -11.83
CA GLN A 128 30.60 12.88 -12.70
C GLN A 128 32.04 12.96 -12.18
N PRO A 129 33.05 12.39 -12.87
CA PRO A 129 34.43 12.60 -12.49
C PRO A 129 34.71 14.10 -12.59
N GLU A 130 34.96 14.74 -11.45
CA GLU A 130 34.99 16.21 -11.28
C GLU A 130 36.02 16.92 -12.17
N ASN A 131 36.97 16.19 -12.77
CA ASN A 131 38.09 16.78 -13.49
C ASN A 131 38.54 15.90 -14.67
N LEU A 132 37.86 15.89 -15.82
CA LEU A 132 38.52 15.50 -17.08
C LEU A 132 37.73 15.93 -18.33
N TRP A 133 38.47 16.56 -19.24
CA TRP A 133 38.01 17.28 -20.41
C TRP A 133 37.32 16.37 -21.44
N ASN A 134 36.19 16.86 -21.97
CA ASN A 134 35.49 16.48 -23.20
C ASN A 134 35.22 14.97 -23.44
N ASN A 135 33.92 14.64 -23.46
CA ASN A 135 33.30 13.34 -23.78
C ASN A 135 33.19 12.32 -22.64
N VAL A 136 32.71 12.77 -21.47
CA VAL A 136 32.42 11.86 -20.36
C VAL A 136 31.05 11.23 -20.52
N VAL A 137 31.02 9.91 -20.73
CA VAL A 137 29.83 9.08 -20.59
C VAL A 137 29.41 9.12 -19.12
N ILE A 138 28.21 9.63 -18.88
CA ILE A 138 27.62 9.69 -17.55
C ILE A 138 27.23 8.27 -17.13
N PHE A 139 27.99 7.67 -16.22
CA PHE A 139 27.63 6.40 -15.61
C PHE A 139 26.74 6.68 -14.39
N CYS A 140 25.43 6.63 -14.59
CA CYS A 140 24.50 6.51 -13.48
C CYS A 140 24.55 5.02 -13.05
N GLY A 141 24.73 4.74 -11.76
CA GLY A 141 24.97 3.38 -11.29
C GLY A 141 25.03 3.24 -9.77
N TYR A 142 25.34 2.04 -9.28
CA TYR A 142 25.48 1.76 -7.85
C TYR A 142 26.94 1.92 -7.42
N ASN A 143 27.20 2.54 -6.27
CA ASN A 143 28.55 2.53 -5.69
C ASN A 143 28.97 1.12 -5.23
N SER A 144 28.00 0.24 -4.91
CA SER A 144 28.23 -1.18 -4.65
C SER A 144 26.94 -2.01 -4.79
N TYR A 145 27.07 -3.30 -5.13
CA TYR A 145 25.95 -4.24 -5.11
C TYR A 145 25.29 -4.38 -3.72
N ALA A 146 26.06 -4.18 -2.65
CA ALA A 146 25.55 -4.18 -1.28
C ALA A 146 24.55 -3.03 -1.03
N GLN A 147 24.80 -1.86 -1.64
CA GLN A 147 23.89 -0.72 -1.57
C GLN A 147 22.58 -1.00 -2.31
N LEU A 148 22.64 -1.61 -3.51
CA LEU A 148 21.46 -2.04 -4.26
C LEU A 148 20.63 -3.03 -3.45
N ALA A 149 21.27 -4.09 -2.94
CA ALA A 149 20.60 -5.12 -2.15
C ALA A 149 19.91 -4.54 -0.92
N ARG A 150 20.55 -3.58 -0.23
CA ARG A 150 19.94 -2.90 0.93
C ARG A 150 18.70 -2.11 0.56
N LYS A 151 18.73 -1.37 -0.55
CA LYS A 151 17.59 -0.55 -0.99
C LYS A 151 16.42 -1.41 -1.47
N VAL A 152 16.71 -2.50 -2.19
CA VAL A 152 15.71 -3.53 -2.56
C VAL A 152 15.11 -4.18 -1.34
N LEU A 153 15.93 -4.55 -0.35
CA LEU A 153 15.46 -5.12 0.90
C LEU A 153 14.53 -4.14 1.63
N TRP A 154 14.81 -2.85 1.57
CA TRP A 154 13.97 -1.81 2.18
C TRP A 154 12.61 -1.71 1.49
N GLU A 155 12.56 -1.69 0.16
CA GLU A 155 11.31 -1.73 -0.61
C GLU A 155 10.50 -2.99 -0.34
N LEU A 156 11.16 -4.16 -0.31
CA LEU A 156 10.53 -5.43 0.06
C LEU A 156 10.00 -5.43 1.49
N LEU A 157 10.69 -4.79 2.43
CA LEU A 157 10.24 -4.66 3.81
C LEU A 157 8.97 -3.80 3.88
N ILE A 158 8.92 -2.70 3.13
CA ILE A 158 7.73 -1.84 3.02
C ILE A 158 6.54 -2.63 2.44
N LEU A 159 6.74 -3.37 1.35
CA LEU A 159 5.70 -4.25 0.79
C LEU A 159 5.26 -5.32 1.78
N GLY A 160 6.23 -5.94 2.46
CA GLY A 160 5.98 -6.94 3.49
C GLY A 160 5.12 -6.37 4.62
N LEU A 161 5.39 -5.14 5.05
CA LEU A 161 4.62 -4.45 6.09
C LEU A 161 3.17 -4.14 5.66
N GLN A 162 2.93 -3.91 4.36
CA GLN A 162 1.59 -3.71 3.81
C GLN A 162 0.80 -5.01 3.65
N ILE A 163 1.45 -6.08 3.16
CA ILE A 163 0.80 -7.36 2.88
C ILE A 163 0.59 -8.19 4.15
N PHE A 164 1.57 -8.16 5.07
CA PHE A 164 1.60 -9.04 6.23
C PHE A 164 0.35 -8.94 7.11
N PRO A 165 -0.18 -7.75 7.46
CA PRO A 165 -1.40 -7.63 8.24
C PRO A 165 -2.60 -8.29 7.55
N GLY A 166 -2.77 -8.08 6.24
CA GLY A 166 -3.87 -8.64 5.46
C GLY A 166 -3.81 -10.16 5.37
N VAL A 167 -2.63 -10.72 5.10
CA VAL A 167 -2.41 -12.17 5.10
C VAL A 167 -2.62 -12.76 6.49
N TRP A 168 -2.12 -12.09 7.53
CA TRP A 168 -2.28 -12.52 8.90
C TRP A 168 -3.76 -12.51 9.33
N LEU A 169 -4.55 -11.53 8.89
CA LEU A 169 -6.00 -11.48 9.12
C LEU A 169 -6.72 -12.68 8.49
N VAL A 170 -6.32 -13.11 7.29
CA VAL A 170 -6.94 -14.25 6.59
C VAL A 170 -6.46 -15.61 7.12
N ALA A 171 -5.18 -15.71 7.43
CA ALA A 171 -4.52 -16.97 7.81
C ALA A 171 -4.62 -17.29 9.31
N SER A 172 -4.70 -16.29 10.19
CA SER A 172 -4.68 -16.51 11.64
C SER A 172 -5.89 -17.31 12.13
N ARG A 173 -5.66 -18.26 13.03
CA ARG A 173 -6.75 -18.98 13.72
C ARG A 173 -7.55 -18.06 14.65
N SER A 174 -6.91 -17.05 15.25
CA SER A 174 -7.58 -16.12 16.18
C SER A 174 -8.58 -15.23 15.45
N SER A 175 -8.22 -14.69 14.28
CA SER A 175 -9.13 -13.91 13.45
C SER A 175 -10.30 -14.78 12.95
N ARG A 176 -10.03 -16.00 12.48
CA ARG A 176 -11.09 -16.92 12.05
C ARG A 176 -12.12 -17.18 13.14
N ARG A 177 -11.69 -17.40 14.38
CA ARG A 177 -12.57 -17.58 15.54
C ARG A 177 -13.39 -16.31 15.85
N TYR A 178 -12.76 -15.14 15.83
CA TYR A 178 -13.44 -13.84 16.04
C TYR A 178 -14.56 -13.58 15.02
N PHE A 179 -14.32 -13.83 13.73
CA PHE A 179 -15.36 -13.66 12.71
C PHE A 179 -16.42 -14.77 12.76
N ALA A 180 -16.05 -16.00 13.14
CA ALA A 180 -16.99 -17.11 13.26
C ALA A 180 -17.96 -16.91 14.45
N SER A 181 -17.48 -16.40 15.59
CA SER A 181 -18.34 -16.15 16.75
C SER A 181 -19.38 -15.05 16.50
N LYS A 182 -19.11 -14.14 15.57
CA LYS A 182 -20.00 -13.04 15.18
C LYS A 182 -21.05 -13.40 14.12
N VAL A 183 -20.91 -14.53 13.44
CA VAL A 183 -21.91 -15.03 12.47
C VAL A 183 -23.10 -15.70 13.16
N HIS A 184 -22.94 -16.10 14.43
CA HIS A 184 -23.95 -16.81 15.21
C HIS A 184 -24.70 -15.92 16.22
N GLN A 185 -24.47 -14.59 16.20
CA GLN A 185 -25.21 -13.59 16.99
C GLN A 185 -26.15 -12.79 16.07
#